data_AF-A0A4R4PC61-F1
#
_entry.id   AF-A0A4R4PC61-F1
#
_cell.length_a   1.000
_cell.length_b   1.000
_cell.length_c   1.000
_cell.angle_alpha   90.00
_cell.angle_beta   90.00
_cell.angle_gamma   90.00
#
_symmetry.space_group_name_H-M   'P 1'
#
loop_
_entity.id
_entity.type
_entity.pdbx_description
1 polymer ?
#
loop_
_entity_poly.entity_id
_entity_poly.type
_entity_poly.pdbx_seq_one_letter_code
_entity_poly.pdbx_strand_id
1 'polypeptide(L)'
;MPWAKDAPSAAGAERAERIARRSRAENWRKPPRRIETSECITCDRCLRNCPPEFGAILDRGLDVVIVPELCSGCPVCVMVCPVDCIYVDEQWTPTPDRLWDHLGLMAGGSP
;
A
#
# COMPACT_ATOMS: atom_id res chain seq x y z
N MET A 1 -1.54 19.71 -3.90
CA MET A 1 -2.58 19.24 -2.97
C MET A 1 -2.41 17.72 -2.85
N PRO A 2 -2.01 17.13 -1.71
CA PRO A 2 -1.87 15.68 -1.65
C PRO A 2 -3.24 15.10 -1.31
N TRP A 3 -4.05 14.93 -2.36
CA TRP A 3 -5.39 14.33 -2.40
C TRP A 3 -6.48 15.12 -1.66
N ALA A 4 -7.42 15.68 -2.45
CA ALA A 4 -8.63 16.31 -1.94
C ALA A 4 -9.42 15.29 -1.11
N LYS A 5 -9.82 15.69 0.11
CA LYS A 5 -10.41 14.80 1.13
C LYS A 5 -11.90 14.52 0.94
N ASP A 6 -12.53 15.11 -0.07
CA ASP A 6 -13.98 15.09 -0.24
C ASP A 6 -14.38 14.31 -1.49
N ALA A 7 -14.26 12.99 -1.44
CA ALA A 7 -15.11 12.12 -2.24
C ALA A 7 -15.18 10.71 -1.63
N PRO A 8 -16.35 10.23 -1.19
CA PRO A 8 -16.61 8.79 -1.17
C PRO A 8 -16.71 8.35 -2.65
N SER A 9 -15.53 8.12 -3.24
CA SER A 9 -15.32 8.00 -4.68
C SER A 9 -15.21 6.53 -5.09
N ALA A 10 -15.52 6.22 -6.35
CA ALA A 10 -15.27 4.95 -7.02
C ALA A 10 -13.92 4.28 -6.65
N ALA A 11 -12.91 5.07 -6.27
CA ALA A 11 -11.65 4.62 -5.67
C ALA A 11 -11.80 3.60 -4.52
N GLY A 12 -12.82 3.72 -3.66
CA GLY A 12 -13.06 2.77 -2.56
C GLY A 12 -13.57 1.40 -3.04
N ALA A 13 -14.49 1.39 -4.02
CA ALA A 13 -15.03 0.16 -4.62
C ALA A 13 -13.94 -0.59 -5.42
N GLU A 14 -13.15 0.16 -6.20
CA GLU A 14 -11.99 -0.36 -6.95
C GLU A 14 -10.94 -1.00 -6.01
N ARG A 15 -10.72 -0.41 -4.84
CA ARG A 15 -9.80 -0.96 -3.84
C ARG A 15 -10.32 -2.27 -3.24
N ALA A 16 -11.60 -2.34 -2.91
CA ALA A 16 -12.20 -3.56 -2.37
C ALA A 16 -12.11 -4.74 -3.35
N GLU A 17 -12.34 -4.48 -4.64
CA GLU A 17 -12.20 -5.50 -5.69
C GLU A 17 -10.75 -6.02 -5.78
N ARG A 18 -9.75 -5.13 -5.71
CA ARG A 18 -8.33 -5.54 -5.73
C ARG A 18 -7.95 -6.38 -4.52
N ILE A 19 -8.50 -6.06 -3.35
CA ILE A 19 -8.32 -6.88 -2.13
C ILE A 19 -8.93 -8.26 -2.31
N ALA A 20 -10.13 -8.35 -2.90
CA ALA A 20 -10.76 -9.63 -3.20
C ALA A 20 -9.97 -10.45 -4.23
N ARG A 21 -9.37 -9.79 -5.24
CA ARG A 21 -8.62 -10.46 -6.31
C ARG A 21 -7.25 -10.99 -5.87
N ARG A 22 -6.66 -10.43 -4.81
CA ARG A 22 -5.35 -10.83 -4.25
C ARG A 22 -4.24 -10.97 -5.31
N SER A 23 -4.26 -10.12 -6.32
CA SER A 23 -3.30 -10.16 -7.43
C SER A 23 -3.05 -8.77 -7.98
N ARG A 24 -1.84 -8.58 -8.52
CA ARG A 24 -1.45 -7.34 -9.19
C ARG A 24 -2.27 -7.14 -10.46
N ALA A 25 -2.59 -5.89 -10.77
CA ALA A 25 -3.23 -5.56 -12.04
C ALA A 25 -2.28 -5.84 -13.21
N GLU A 26 -2.79 -6.49 -14.26
CA GLU A 26 -2.01 -6.90 -15.44
C GLU A 26 -1.34 -5.72 -16.16
N ASN A 27 -1.95 -4.53 -16.09
CA ASN A 27 -1.42 -3.31 -16.71
C ASN A 27 -0.30 -2.62 -15.89
N TRP A 28 0.05 -3.13 -14.71
CA TRP A 28 1.12 -2.55 -13.88
C TRP A 28 2.50 -3.06 -14.26
N ARG A 29 3.17 -2.26 -15.08
CA ARG A 29 4.53 -2.56 -15.60
C ARG A 29 5.64 -2.36 -14.57
N LYS A 30 5.44 -1.50 -13.56
CA LYS A 30 6.47 -1.20 -12.57
C LYS A 30 6.40 -2.21 -11.43
N PRO A 31 7.54 -2.81 -11.01
CA PRO A 31 7.57 -3.66 -9.82
C PRO A 31 7.06 -2.92 -8.58
N PRO A 32 6.53 -3.64 -7.57
CA PRO A 32 6.16 -3.05 -6.30
C PRO A 32 7.37 -2.46 -5.59
N ARG A 33 7.10 -1.71 -4.53
CA ARG A 33 8.12 -1.22 -3.61
C ARG A 33 8.09 -2.03 -2.32
N ARG A 34 9.23 -2.07 -1.63
CA ARG A 34 9.40 -2.72 -0.32
C ARG A 34 9.99 -1.71 0.65
N ILE A 35 9.46 -1.69 1.86
CA ILE A 35 10.05 -0.95 2.99
C ILE A 35 11.08 -1.87 3.65
N GLU A 36 12.29 -1.38 3.86
CA GLU A 36 13.30 -2.09 4.65
C GLU A 36 13.03 -1.88 6.14
N THR A 37 12.52 -2.92 6.80
CA THR A 37 12.02 -2.84 8.18
C THR A 37 13.12 -2.45 9.17
N SER A 38 14.38 -2.85 8.93
CA SER A 38 15.49 -2.50 9.81
C SER A 38 15.89 -1.01 9.77
N GLU A 39 15.49 -0.29 8.72
CA GLU A 39 15.81 1.13 8.51
C GLU A 39 14.59 2.03 8.73
N CYS A 40 13.38 1.46 8.65
CA CYS A 40 12.14 2.18 8.83
C CYS A 40 11.97 2.68 10.28
N ILE A 41 11.71 3.99 10.42
CA ILE A 41 11.46 4.65 11.71
C ILE A 41 9.96 4.83 12.02
N THR A 42 9.08 4.10 11.32
CA THR A 42 7.62 4.10 11.53
C THR A 42 6.98 5.50 11.60
N CYS A 43 7.43 6.43 10.74
CA CYS A 43 6.93 7.82 10.74
C CYS A 43 5.61 8.02 9.96
N ASP A 44 5.10 6.97 9.31
CA ASP A 44 3.87 6.90 8.49
C ASP A 44 3.76 7.88 7.33
N ARG A 45 4.86 8.55 6.95
CA ARG A 45 4.83 9.50 5.85
C ARG A 45 4.51 8.84 4.52
N CYS A 46 5.06 7.65 4.27
CA CYS A 46 4.73 6.84 3.10
C CYS A 46 3.25 6.46 3.07
N LEU A 47 2.70 5.99 4.20
CA LEU A 47 1.29 5.59 4.33
C LEU A 47 0.33 6.74 4.01
N ARG A 48 0.56 7.92 4.61
CA ARG A 48 -0.28 9.12 4.36
C ARG A 48 -0.20 9.67 2.94
N ASN A 49 0.82 9.29 2.17
CA ASN A 49 1.01 9.75 0.79
C ASN A 49 0.85 8.63 -0.25
N CYS A 50 0.48 7.42 0.17
CA CYS A 50 0.08 6.39 -0.79
C CYS A 50 -1.25 6.84 -1.41
N PRO A 51 -1.39 6.82 -2.75
CA PRO A 51 -2.65 7.17 -3.38
C PRO A 51 -3.81 6.33 -2.78
N PRO A 52 -4.89 6.96 -2.29
CA PRO A 52 -5.94 6.26 -1.55
C PRO A 52 -6.67 5.20 -2.40
N GLU A 53 -6.70 5.36 -3.72
CA GLU A 53 -7.24 4.38 -4.67
C GLU A 53 -6.47 3.06 -4.67
N PHE A 54 -5.19 3.08 -4.26
CA PHE A 54 -4.39 1.87 -4.08
C PHE A 54 -4.39 1.43 -2.62
N GLY A 55 -4.15 2.37 -1.70
CA GLY A 55 -4.09 2.09 -0.26
C GLY A 55 -3.22 0.87 0.04
N ALA A 56 -2.04 0.82 -0.58
CA ALA A 56 -1.16 -0.34 -0.65
C ALA A 56 -0.21 -0.46 0.54
N ILE A 57 -0.13 0.57 1.37
CA ILE A 57 0.75 0.60 2.54
C ILE A 57 -0.10 0.37 3.77
N LEU A 58 0.32 -0.55 4.60
CA LEU A 58 -0.37 -0.96 5.81
C LEU A 58 0.54 -0.75 7.02
N ASP A 59 -0.01 -0.09 8.03
CA ASP A 59 0.54 -0.06 9.38
C ASP A 59 0.02 -1.27 10.17
N ARG A 60 0.94 -2.09 10.70
CA ARG A 60 0.64 -3.26 11.55
C ARG A 60 1.02 -3.02 13.02
N GLY A 61 1.21 -1.76 13.40
CA GLY A 61 1.60 -1.30 14.73
C GLY A 61 3.11 -1.36 14.99
N LEU A 62 3.75 -2.50 14.70
CA LEU A 62 5.20 -2.67 14.89
C LEU A 62 6.02 -2.39 13.63
N ASP A 63 5.43 -2.57 12.46
CA ASP A 63 6.05 -2.31 11.17
C ASP A 63 5.04 -1.74 10.17
N VAL A 64 5.58 -1.02 9.19
CA VAL A 64 4.82 -0.51 8.05
C VAL A 64 5.26 -1.31 6.82
N VAL A 65 4.31 -1.95 6.15
CA VAL A 65 4.57 -2.85 5.02
C VAL A 65 3.84 -2.40 3.76
N ILE A 66 4.40 -2.74 2.60
CA ILE A 66 3.74 -2.51 1.31
C ILE A 66 3.19 -3.85 0.82
N VAL A 67 1.91 -3.85 0.45
CA VAL A 67 1.21 -4.98 -0.16
C VAL A 67 1.48 -4.96 -1.67
N PRO A 68 2.32 -5.87 -2.20
CA PRO A 68 2.75 -5.81 -3.58
C PRO A 68 1.58 -5.90 -4.58
N GLU A 69 0.51 -6.61 -4.25
CA GLU A 69 -0.70 -6.75 -5.07
C GLU A 69 -1.50 -5.45 -5.21
N LEU A 70 -1.33 -4.52 -4.28
CA LEU A 70 -1.99 -3.20 -4.30
C LEU A 70 -1.04 -2.09 -4.77
N CYS A 71 0.27 -2.35 -4.87
CA CYS A 71 1.27 -1.34 -5.20
C CYS A 71 1.47 -1.18 -6.72
N SER A 72 1.08 -0.03 -7.29
CA SER A 72 1.32 0.27 -8.71
C SER A 72 2.79 0.56 -9.08
N GLY A 73 3.70 0.60 -8.09
CA GLY A 73 5.11 0.93 -8.28
C GLY A 73 5.40 2.43 -8.46
N CYS A 74 4.45 3.30 -8.13
CA CYS A 74 4.66 4.75 -8.13
C CYS A 74 5.75 5.17 -7.11
N PRO A 75 6.55 6.23 -7.38
CA PRO A 75 7.69 6.60 -6.55
C PRO A 75 7.33 7.52 -5.36
N VAL A 76 6.04 7.81 -5.12
CA VAL A 76 5.62 8.81 -4.12
C VAL A 76 6.14 8.50 -2.73
N CYS A 77 6.03 7.24 -2.28
CA CYS A 77 6.49 6.83 -0.96
C CYS A 77 8.01 7.06 -0.78
N VAL A 78 8.80 6.83 -1.83
CA VAL A 78 10.25 7.08 -1.81
C VAL A 78 10.54 8.57 -1.63
N MET A 79 9.86 9.43 -2.40
CA MET A 79 10.09 10.89 -2.34
C MET A 79 9.76 11.52 -0.98
N VAL A 80 8.94 10.87 -0.16
CA VAL A 80 8.51 11.39 1.15
C VAL A 80 9.15 10.67 2.33
N CYS A 81 9.94 9.61 2.11
CA CYS A 81 10.58 8.88 3.18
C CYS A 81 11.76 9.71 3.73
N PRO A 82 11.79 10.07 5.03
CA PRO A 82 12.87 10.90 5.57
C PRO A 82 14.18 10.14 5.79
N VAL A 83 14.16 8.81 5.69
CA VAL A 83 15.30 7.92 5.92
C VAL A 83 15.62 7.03 4.71
N ASP A 84 14.99 7.31 3.56
CA ASP A 84 15.23 6.63 2.28
C ASP A 84 15.16 5.07 2.30
N CYS A 85 14.42 4.49 3.24
CA CYS A 85 14.31 3.04 3.46
C CYS A 85 13.37 2.28 2.50
N ILE A 86 13.06 2.82 1.31
CA ILE A 86 12.06 2.26 0.40
C ILE A 86 12.66 1.94 -0.97
N TYR A 87 12.67 0.66 -1.32
CA TYR A 87 13.35 0.12 -2.49
C TYR A 87 12.38 -0.45 -3.52
N VAL A 88 12.85 -0.57 -4.76
CA VAL A 88 12.17 -1.36 -5.79
C VAL A 88 12.34 -2.84 -5.47
N ASP A 89 11.25 -3.60 -5.53
CA ASP A 89 11.26 -5.03 -5.25
C ASP A 89 10.96 -5.83 -6.53
N GLU A 90 12.02 -6.20 -7.25
CA GLU A 90 11.92 -7.03 -8.46
C GLU A 90 11.62 -8.50 -8.15
N GLN A 91 11.92 -8.95 -6.94
CA GLN A 91 11.79 -10.34 -6.48
C GLN A 91 10.66 -10.49 -5.46
N TRP A 92 9.65 -9.61 -5.55
CA TRP A 92 8.55 -9.58 -4.60
C TRP A 92 7.84 -10.93 -4.50
N THR A 93 7.45 -11.27 -3.28
CA THR A 93 6.68 -12.48 -2.99
C THR A 93 5.22 -12.13 -2.70
N PRO A 94 4.26 -13.00 -3.03
CA PRO A 94 2.87 -12.78 -2.69
C PRO A 94 2.63 -12.54 -1.20
N THR A 95 1.66 -11.69 -0.91
CA THR A 95 1.23 -11.37 0.44
C THR A 95 0.70 -12.63 1.14
N PRO A 96 1.16 -12.96 2.37
CA PRO A 96 0.69 -14.13 3.09
C PRO A 96 -0.79 -14.01 3.50
N ASP A 97 -1.51 -15.14 3.53
CA ASP A 97 -2.97 -15.21 3.81
C ASP A 97 -3.42 -14.43 5.04
N ARG A 98 -2.69 -14.54 6.15
CA ARG A 98 -2.97 -13.80 7.39
C ARG A 98 -3.08 -12.28 7.20
N LEU A 99 -2.32 -11.71 6.26
CA LEU A 99 -2.34 -10.27 6.01
C LEU A 99 -3.58 -9.86 5.20
N TRP A 100 -4.11 -10.77 4.37
CA TRP A 100 -5.36 -10.55 3.64
C TRP A 100 -6.56 -10.46 4.58
N ASP A 101 -6.58 -11.22 5.67
CA ASP A 101 -7.64 -11.13 6.69
C ASP A 101 -7.67 -9.73 7.33
N HIS A 102 -6.50 -9.18 7.67
CA HIS A 102 -6.39 -7.81 8.18
C HIS A 102 -6.86 -6.76 7.17
N LEU A 103 -6.48 -6.89 5.88
CA LEU A 103 -6.92 -5.99 4.81
C LEU A 103 -8.43 -6.02 4.60
N GLY A 104 -9.05 -7.21 4.69
CA GLY A 104 -10.49 -7.38 4.58
C GLY A 104 -11.27 -6.65 5.67
N LEU A 105 -10.79 -6.71 6.92
CA LEU A 105 -11.39 -6.00 8.05
C LEU A 105 -11.37 -4.47 7.86
N MET A 106 -10.28 -3.91 7.33
CA MET A 106 -10.18 -2.47 7.07
C MET A 106 -10.94 -2.01 5.82
N ALA A 107 -11.12 -2.87 4.82
CA ALA A 107 -11.91 -2.58 3.63
C ALA A 107 -13.42 -2.59 3.91
N GLY A 108 -13.86 -3.34 4.92
CA GLY A 108 -15.26 -3.51 5.27
C GLY A 108 -15.90 -2.36 6.05
N GLY A 109 -15.15 -1.35 6.49
CA GLY A 109 -15.67 -0.23 7.28
C GLY A 109 -16.37 -0.67 8.57
N SER A 110 -15.68 -0.60 9.71
CA SER A 110 -16.42 -0.52 10.98
C SER A 110 -17.12 0.86 11.03
N PRO A 111 -18.37 0.94 11.51
CA PRO A 111 -19.15 2.18 11.54
C PRO A 111 -18.49 3.31 12.35
#